data_AF-A0A502FJI6-F1
#
_entry.id   AF-A0A502FJI6-F1
#
_cell.length_a   1.000
_cell.length_b   1.000
_cell.length_c   1.000
_cell.angle_alpha   90.00
_cell.angle_beta   90.00
_cell.angle_gamma   90.00
#
_symmetry.space_group_name_H-M   'P 1'
#
loop_
_entity.id
_entity.type
_entity.pdbx_description
1 polymer ?
#
loop_
_entity_poly.entity_id
_entity_poly.type
_entity_poly.pdbx_seq_one_letter_code
_entity_poly.pdbx_strand_id
1 'polypeptide(L)'
;MLTWLQSGLRNTAHDASARTDALLHETTLRLAVTGLSRAGKTVFVTSLITNLLALGRSFDTLPSLHQRLAGQAAGSGAPSRLRSVRLVPPGSSETPLFDHARNLATLTAVEPNWPPRTNDLTETAIELVLDREGTFRKHLGPERLRLEILDYPGEWLLDLPMLNQSFQAWSRETLARLREAPRSLACAAFLEQLPTVEPGARAEHERLRRLHGLYRDGLHACQNEYGLRLLQPGRFLCPGPRADAPFMWFFPLDEVPDHPLRSTTAALLEERFEAYKADMRARFFETHFARFDRQILLVDVLGALHSGRDAFLDTEQALALIAGCLTYKQDWGSLWSRQSAIERVAFVATKADHVPHNHRTNLCHLLRDLVEGAREPVG
;
A
#
# COMPACT_ATOMS: atom_id res chain seq x y z
N MET A 1 15.28 24.62 -46.49
CA MET A 1 15.32 25.30 -45.17
C MET A 1 13.93 25.75 -44.70
N LEU A 2 13.06 26.28 -45.58
CA LEU A 2 11.68 26.70 -45.24
C LEU A 2 10.70 25.55 -44.92
N THR A 3 10.91 24.36 -45.48
CA THR A 3 10.07 23.15 -45.22
C THR A 3 10.32 22.49 -43.87
N TRP A 4 11.50 22.69 -43.26
CA TRP A 4 11.86 22.14 -41.94
C TRP A 4 11.29 22.99 -40.79
N LEU A 5 11.23 24.32 -40.97
CA LEU A 5 10.58 25.24 -40.03
C LEU A 5 9.05 25.09 -40.01
N GLN A 6 8.42 24.82 -41.16
CA GLN A 6 6.98 24.58 -41.25
C GLN A 6 6.53 23.23 -40.65
N SER A 7 7.39 22.21 -40.69
CA SER A 7 7.13 20.91 -40.05
C SER A 7 7.37 20.95 -38.53
N GLY A 8 8.39 21.67 -38.07
CA GLY A 8 8.64 21.92 -36.65
C GLY A 8 7.52 22.72 -35.96
N LEU A 9 6.99 23.75 -36.61
CA LEU A 9 5.88 24.56 -36.08
C LEU A 9 4.51 23.83 -36.12
N ARG A 10 4.31 22.93 -37.08
CA ARG A 10 3.11 22.07 -37.13
C ARG A 10 3.13 20.97 -36.06
N ASN A 11 4.29 20.38 -35.77
CA ASN A 11 4.44 19.38 -34.71
C ASN A 11 4.29 19.97 -33.31
N THR A 12 4.85 21.17 -33.05
CA THR A 12 4.71 21.83 -31.74
C THR A 12 3.29 22.34 -31.50
N ALA A 13 2.59 22.81 -32.54
CA ALA A 13 1.17 23.17 -32.44
C ALA A 13 0.26 21.94 -32.24
N HIS A 14 0.58 20.80 -32.86
CA HIS A 14 -0.12 19.52 -32.63
C HIS A 14 0.14 18.96 -31.22
N ASP A 15 1.37 19.06 -30.71
CA ASP A 15 1.70 18.63 -29.35
C ASP A 15 1.10 19.55 -28.29
N ALA A 16 1.06 20.86 -28.54
CA ALA A 16 0.41 21.82 -27.65
C ALA A 16 -1.12 21.67 -27.66
N SER A 17 -1.73 21.48 -28.84
CA SER A 17 -3.18 21.25 -28.96
C SER A 17 -3.59 19.89 -28.41
N ALA A 18 -2.80 18.84 -28.63
CA ALA A 18 -3.01 17.52 -28.03
C ALA A 18 -2.86 17.54 -26.51
N ARG A 19 -1.96 18.38 -25.97
CA ARG A 19 -1.83 18.60 -24.52
C ARG A 19 -3.01 19.39 -23.94
N THR A 20 -3.53 20.42 -24.64
CA THR A 20 -4.71 21.15 -24.17
C THR A 20 -6.01 20.36 -24.34
N ASP A 21 -6.17 19.56 -25.40
CA ASP A 21 -7.30 18.63 -25.57
C ASP A 21 -7.24 17.45 -24.59
N ALA A 22 -6.03 16.97 -24.26
CA ALA A 22 -5.85 15.98 -23.20
C ALA A 22 -6.32 16.54 -21.85
N LEU A 23 -5.93 17.78 -21.50
CA LEU A 23 -6.33 18.41 -20.24
C LEU A 23 -7.85 18.67 -20.12
N LEU A 24 -8.59 18.81 -21.23
CA LEU A 24 -10.03 19.06 -21.21
C LEU A 24 -10.88 17.77 -21.21
N HIS A 25 -10.30 16.62 -21.55
CA HIS A 25 -11.03 15.35 -21.77
C HIS A 25 -10.40 14.12 -21.12
N GLU A 26 -9.41 14.32 -20.25
CA GLU A 26 -8.77 13.28 -19.45
C GLU A 26 -9.32 13.27 -18.03
N THR A 27 -9.90 12.14 -17.64
CA THR A 27 -10.23 11.85 -16.25
C THR A 27 -9.09 11.07 -15.64
N THR A 28 -8.57 11.50 -14.48
CA THR A 28 -7.56 10.73 -13.73
C THR A 28 -8.24 9.96 -12.61
N LEU A 29 -7.92 8.68 -12.49
CA LEU A 29 -8.32 7.82 -11.38
C LEU A 29 -7.06 7.28 -10.70
N ARG A 30 -6.90 7.57 -9.41
CA ARG A 30 -5.78 7.14 -8.58
C ARG A 30 -6.17 5.92 -7.76
N LEU A 31 -5.61 4.79 -8.16
CA LEU A 31 -5.78 3.49 -7.53
C LEU A 31 -4.57 3.18 -6.65
N ALA A 32 -4.78 3.15 -5.36
CA ALA A 32 -3.83 2.57 -4.43
C ALA A 32 -3.96 1.05 -4.39
N VAL A 33 -2.84 0.36 -4.52
CA VAL A 33 -2.73 -1.08 -4.33
C VAL A 33 -1.77 -1.33 -3.18
N THR A 34 -2.26 -2.04 -2.18
CA THR A 34 -1.46 -2.44 -1.03
C THR A 34 -1.84 -3.85 -0.58
N GLY A 35 -1.09 -4.39 0.35
CA GLY A 35 -1.32 -5.73 0.90
C GLY A 35 -0.24 -6.05 1.91
N LEU A 36 -0.61 -6.79 2.96
CA LEU A 36 0.33 -7.27 3.96
C LEU A 36 1.36 -8.20 3.31
N SER A 37 2.52 -8.38 3.96
CA SER A 37 3.64 -9.18 3.46
C SER A 37 3.21 -10.48 2.75
N ARG A 38 3.77 -10.70 1.56
CA ARG A 38 3.49 -11.85 0.67
C ARG A 38 2.07 -11.95 0.09
N ALA A 39 1.27 -10.88 0.16
CA ALA A 39 -0.07 -10.84 -0.46
C ALA A 39 -0.09 -10.92 -2.00
N GLY A 40 1.06 -10.81 -2.68
CA GLY A 40 1.14 -10.92 -4.16
C GLY A 40 0.91 -9.61 -4.89
N LYS A 41 1.17 -8.47 -4.24
CA LYS A 41 0.97 -7.12 -4.75
C LYS A 41 1.67 -6.83 -6.09
N THR A 42 2.97 -7.08 -6.18
CA THR A 42 3.74 -6.90 -7.43
C THR A 42 3.21 -7.77 -8.58
N VAL A 43 2.80 -9.00 -8.27
CA VAL A 43 2.21 -9.93 -9.25
C VAL A 43 0.83 -9.43 -9.71
N PHE A 44 0.00 -8.98 -8.78
CA PHE A 44 -1.32 -8.42 -9.09
C PHE A 44 -1.22 -7.21 -10.02
N VAL A 45 -0.38 -6.22 -9.70
CA VAL A 45 -0.21 -5.01 -10.53
C VAL A 45 0.35 -5.39 -11.91
N THR A 46 1.36 -6.27 -11.96
CA THR A 46 1.92 -6.76 -13.23
C THR A 46 0.88 -7.45 -14.10
N SER A 47 0.07 -8.34 -13.50
CA SER A 47 -1.00 -9.05 -14.19
C SER A 47 -2.10 -8.09 -14.65
N LEU A 48 -2.52 -7.13 -13.82
CA LEU A 48 -3.53 -6.14 -14.16
C LEU A 48 -3.10 -5.31 -15.38
N ILE A 49 -1.88 -4.77 -15.38
CA ILE A 49 -1.33 -4.00 -16.50
C ILE A 49 -1.28 -4.87 -17.76
N THR A 50 -0.74 -6.08 -17.66
CA THR A 50 -0.58 -6.99 -18.81
C THR A 50 -1.94 -7.33 -19.43
N ASN A 51 -2.95 -7.63 -18.61
CA ASN A 51 -4.28 -7.95 -19.08
C ASN A 51 -5.01 -6.74 -19.67
N LEU A 52 -4.85 -5.54 -19.10
CA LEU A 52 -5.39 -4.32 -19.69
C LEU A 52 -4.75 -4.00 -21.05
N LEU A 53 -3.43 -4.17 -21.18
CA LEU A 53 -2.72 -3.98 -22.46
C LEU A 53 -3.16 -5.00 -23.51
N ALA A 54 -3.38 -6.26 -23.12
CA ALA A 54 -3.89 -7.30 -24.01
C ALA A 54 -5.33 -7.00 -24.46
N LEU A 55 -6.19 -6.56 -23.54
CA LEU A 55 -7.55 -6.11 -23.84
C LEU A 55 -7.56 -4.93 -24.82
N GLY A 56 -6.64 -3.97 -24.67
CA GLY A 56 -6.45 -2.87 -25.61
C GLY A 56 -5.95 -3.29 -27.00
N ARG A 57 -5.48 -4.53 -27.17
CA ARG A 57 -5.12 -5.18 -28.44
C ARG A 57 -6.17 -6.18 -28.92
N SER A 58 -7.38 -6.10 -28.37
CA SER A 58 -8.52 -6.96 -28.69
C SER A 58 -8.36 -8.44 -28.27
N PHE A 59 -7.46 -8.75 -27.34
CA PHE A 59 -7.43 -10.04 -26.66
C PHE A 59 -8.28 -9.95 -25.39
N ASP A 60 -9.46 -10.57 -25.38
CA ASP A 60 -10.39 -10.45 -24.25
C ASP A 60 -9.96 -11.29 -23.04
N THR A 61 -8.96 -10.79 -22.31
CA THR A 61 -8.46 -11.43 -21.09
C THR A 61 -9.25 -11.00 -19.83
N LEU A 62 -10.17 -10.05 -19.96
CA LEU A 62 -10.97 -9.48 -18.85
C LEU A 62 -12.45 -9.36 -19.26
N PRO A 63 -13.16 -10.48 -19.50
CA PRO A 63 -14.51 -10.46 -20.08
C PRO A 63 -15.52 -9.68 -19.23
N SER A 64 -15.42 -9.76 -17.90
CA SER A 64 -16.30 -8.98 -17.00
C SER A 64 -16.05 -7.47 -17.08
N LEU A 65 -14.79 -7.05 -17.29
CA LEU A 65 -14.47 -5.63 -17.50
C LEU A 65 -14.90 -5.20 -18.90
N HIS A 66 -14.62 -6.00 -19.93
CA HIS A 66 -15.07 -5.77 -21.30
C HIS A 66 -16.59 -5.51 -21.33
N GLN A 67 -17.38 -6.38 -20.69
CA GLN A 67 -18.83 -6.21 -20.60
C GLN A 67 -19.23 -4.90 -19.88
N ARG A 68 -18.57 -4.55 -18.77
CA ARG A 68 -18.82 -3.27 -18.08
C ARG A 68 -18.46 -2.07 -18.94
N LEU A 69 -17.40 -2.17 -19.73
CA LEU A 69 -16.96 -1.15 -20.68
C LEU A 69 -17.82 -1.09 -21.95
N ALA A 70 -18.77 -2.00 -22.16
CA ALA A 70 -19.81 -1.84 -23.19
C ALA A 70 -20.88 -0.81 -22.77
N GLY A 71 -20.91 -0.39 -21.50
CA GLY A 71 -21.76 0.69 -21.02
C GLY A 71 -23.24 0.34 -21.02
N GLN A 72 -24.11 1.26 -21.43
CA GLN A 72 -25.56 1.01 -21.58
C GLN A 72 -25.92 -0.15 -22.53
N ALA A 73 -24.98 -0.61 -23.35
CA ALA A 73 -25.15 -1.75 -24.24
C ALA A 73 -24.65 -3.08 -23.61
N ALA A 74 -24.26 -3.07 -22.33
CA ALA A 74 -23.93 -4.28 -21.59
C ALA A 74 -25.14 -5.22 -21.56
N GLY A 75 -25.03 -6.37 -22.23
CA GLY A 75 -26.11 -7.38 -22.33
C GLY A 75 -26.73 -7.56 -23.71
N SER A 76 -26.46 -6.65 -24.67
CA SER A 76 -26.92 -6.78 -26.07
C SER A 76 -25.87 -7.41 -27.01
N GLY A 77 -24.75 -7.91 -26.45
CA GLY A 77 -23.62 -8.41 -27.24
C GLY A 77 -22.82 -7.31 -27.94
N ALA A 78 -23.05 -6.03 -27.59
CA ALA A 78 -22.34 -4.91 -28.17
C ALA A 78 -20.84 -4.92 -27.83
N PRO A 79 -19.98 -4.43 -28.75
CA PRO A 79 -18.54 -4.36 -28.52
C PRO A 79 -18.19 -3.36 -27.40
N SER A 80 -17.04 -3.58 -26.75
CA SER A 80 -16.46 -2.63 -25.81
C SER A 80 -16.40 -1.22 -26.37
N ARG A 81 -16.55 -0.22 -25.50
CA ARG A 81 -16.18 1.17 -25.80
C ARG A 81 -14.66 1.37 -25.76
N LEU A 82 -13.88 0.37 -25.34
CA LEU A 82 -12.43 0.46 -25.26
C LEU A 82 -11.80 0.44 -26.65
N ARG A 83 -11.14 1.55 -27.01
CA ARG A 83 -10.40 1.69 -28.27
C ARG A 83 -8.96 1.26 -28.15
N SER A 84 -8.28 1.63 -27.06
CA SER A 84 -6.88 1.29 -26.85
C SER A 84 -6.49 1.43 -25.38
N VAL A 85 -5.42 0.72 -25.01
CA VAL A 85 -4.77 0.85 -23.71
C VAL A 85 -3.28 1.01 -23.96
N ARG A 86 -2.65 1.97 -23.27
CA ARG A 86 -1.19 2.14 -23.32
C ARG A 86 -0.61 2.51 -21.98
N LEU A 87 0.62 2.07 -21.73
CA LEU A 87 1.42 2.57 -20.61
C LEU A 87 1.80 4.04 -20.88
N VAL A 88 1.65 4.86 -19.85
CA VAL A 88 2.09 6.25 -19.86
C VAL A 88 3.56 6.28 -19.43
N PRO A 89 4.46 6.89 -20.21
CA PRO A 89 5.86 7.03 -19.81
C PRO A 89 5.98 7.79 -18.47
N PRO A 90 6.97 7.42 -17.62
CA PRO A 90 7.24 8.17 -16.41
C PRO A 90 7.55 9.63 -16.77
N GLY A 91 6.81 10.55 -16.15
CA GLY A 91 7.09 11.99 -16.26
C GLY A 91 8.24 12.40 -15.35
N SER A 92 8.22 13.64 -14.86
CA SER A 92 9.16 14.17 -13.87
C SER A 92 8.77 13.81 -12.42
N SER A 93 8.26 12.59 -12.19
CA SER A 93 7.83 12.18 -10.85
C SER A 93 9.04 11.88 -9.96
N GLU A 94 8.95 12.26 -8.69
CA GLU A 94 9.96 11.90 -7.67
C GLU A 94 9.75 10.47 -7.15
N THR A 95 8.57 9.89 -7.38
CA THR A 95 8.26 8.51 -7.02
C THR A 95 8.96 7.53 -7.95
N PRO A 96 9.59 6.46 -7.44
CA PRO A 96 10.12 5.38 -8.29
C PRO A 96 9.06 4.76 -9.21
N LEU A 97 9.44 4.47 -10.46
CA LEU A 97 8.57 3.81 -11.43
C LEU A 97 8.35 2.34 -11.06
N PHE A 98 7.11 1.85 -11.15
CA PHE A 98 6.81 0.43 -11.13
C PHE A 98 7.29 -0.22 -12.44
N ASP A 99 8.32 -1.04 -12.35
CA ASP A 99 8.99 -1.67 -13.50
C ASP A 99 8.20 -2.89 -14.02
N HIS A 100 7.10 -2.61 -14.72
CA HIS A 100 6.24 -3.63 -15.35
C HIS A 100 7.03 -4.55 -16.28
N ALA A 101 7.93 -3.99 -17.09
CA ALA A 101 8.69 -4.74 -18.08
C ALA A 101 9.62 -5.77 -17.41
N ARG A 102 10.37 -5.37 -16.39
CA ARG A 102 11.23 -6.28 -15.62
C ARG A 102 10.42 -7.33 -14.87
N ASN A 103 9.32 -6.94 -14.24
CA ASN A 103 8.47 -7.87 -13.50
C ASN A 103 7.87 -8.93 -14.45
N LEU A 104 7.39 -8.52 -15.62
CA LEU A 104 6.90 -9.44 -16.65
C LEU A 104 8.01 -10.35 -17.16
N ALA A 105 9.21 -9.81 -17.46
CA ALA A 105 10.35 -10.61 -17.91
C ALA A 105 10.75 -11.68 -16.88
N THR A 106 10.63 -11.39 -15.59
CA THR A 106 10.90 -12.35 -14.50
C THR A 106 9.89 -13.50 -14.51
N LEU A 107 8.61 -13.19 -14.77
CA LEU A 107 7.53 -14.19 -14.85
C LEU A 107 7.61 -15.06 -16.12
N THR A 108 8.13 -14.50 -17.21
CA THR A 108 8.20 -15.18 -18.52
C THR A 108 9.61 -15.65 -18.87
N ALA A 109 10.53 -15.66 -17.89
CA ALA A 109 11.87 -16.20 -18.07
C ALA A 109 11.82 -17.71 -18.36
N VAL A 110 12.91 -18.24 -18.93
CA VAL A 110 13.07 -19.70 -19.16
C VAL A 110 12.92 -20.46 -17.84
N GLU A 111 13.49 -19.93 -16.77
CA GLU A 111 13.22 -20.34 -15.40
C GLU A 111 12.33 -19.28 -14.73
N PRO A 112 10.99 -19.48 -14.75
CA PRO A 112 10.06 -18.47 -14.26
C PRO A 112 10.18 -18.31 -12.75
N ASN A 113 10.20 -17.06 -12.29
CA ASN A 113 10.29 -16.73 -10.87
C ASN A 113 9.27 -15.65 -10.50
N TRP A 114 8.86 -15.62 -9.24
CA TRP A 114 8.04 -14.52 -8.74
C TRP A 114 8.88 -13.24 -8.62
N PRO A 115 8.38 -12.08 -9.09
CA PRO A 115 9.06 -10.79 -8.93
C PRO A 115 9.40 -10.50 -7.46
N PRO A 116 10.50 -9.77 -7.21
CA PRO A 116 10.88 -9.39 -5.86
C PRO A 116 9.80 -8.52 -5.21
N ARG A 117 9.75 -8.54 -3.88
CA ARG A 117 8.82 -7.69 -3.12
C ARG A 117 9.19 -6.21 -3.30
N THR A 118 8.17 -5.37 -3.39
CA THR A 118 8.35 -3.92 -3.33
C THR A 118 8.69 -3.51 -1.89
N ASN A 119 9.88 -2.98 -1.66
CA ASN A 119 10.33 -2.50 -0.33
C ASN A 119 10.05 -1.01 -0.11
N ASP A 120 9.46 -0.35 -1.10
CA ASP A 120 9.18 1.09 -1.13
C ASP A 120 7.91 1.37 -1.95
N LEU A 121 7.49 2.63 -2.01
CA LEU A 121 6.41 3.08 -2.85
C LEU A 121 6.88 3.18 -4.31
N THR A 122 6.11 2.64 -5.24
CA THR A 122 6.32 2.79 -6.68
C THR A 122 5.03 3.22 -7.37
N GLU A 123 5.13 3.85 -8.53
CA GLU A 123 3.95 4.28 -9.30
C GLU A 123 4.06 3.93 -10.78
N THR A 124 2.91 3.77 -11.43
CA THR A 124 2.80 3.71 -12.89
C THR A 124 1.46 4.25 -13.33
N ALA A 125 1.34 4.59 -14.61
CA ALA A 125 0.09 5.09 -15.16
C ALA A 125 -0.24 4.39 -16.47
N ILE A 126 -1.53 4.11 -16.66
CA ILE A 126 -2.08 3.52 -17.87
C ILE A 126 -3.14 4.47 -18.41
N GLU A 127 -3.11 4.74 -19.72
CA GLU A 127 -4.19 5.45 -20.39
C GLU A 127 -5.12 4.45 -21.09
N LEU A 128 -6.41 4.56 -20.81
CA LEU A 128 -7.49 3.89 -21.52
C LEU A 128 -8.21 4.92 -22.39
N VAL A 129 -8.27 4.67 -23.70
CA VAL A 129 -9.04 5.49 -24.64
C VAL A 129 -10.39 4.84 -24.86
N LEU A 130 -11.46 5.56 -24.55
CA LEU A 130 -12.84 5.07 -24.59
C LEU A 130 -13.67 5.88 -25.59
N ASP A 131 -14.54 5.21 -26.34
CA ASP A 131 -15.65 5.86 -27.04
C ASP A 131 -16.58 6.55 -26.03
N ARG A 132 -17.23 7.67 -26.37
CA ARG A 132 -18.19 8.36 -25.49
C ARG A 132 -19.60 7.76 -25.52
N GLU A 133 -20.34 7.80 -24.40
CA GLU A 133 -21.71 7.26 -24.34
C GLU A 133 -22.71 8.24 -24.96
N GLY A 134 -23.76 7.71 -25.60
CA GLY A 134 -24.84 8.50 -26.18
C GLY A 134 -24.57 9.00 -27.60
N THR A 135 -25.62 8.99 -28.42
CA THR A 135 -25.57 9.27 -29.87
C THR A 135 -24.99 10.66 -30.17
N PHE A 136 -25.30 11.66 -29.35
CA PHE A 136 -24.85 13.04 -29.54
C PHE A 136 -23.40 13.29 -29.11
N ARG A 137 -22.86 12.53 -28.14
CA ARG A 137 -21.50 12.77 -27.60
C ARG A 137 -20.40 12.11 -28.43
N LYS A 138 -20.75 11.23 -29.37
CA LYS A 138 -19.80 10.59 -30.31
C LYS A 138 -19.03 11.61 -31.17
N HIS A 139 -19.64 12.77 -31.45
CA HIS A 139 -19.01 13.84 -32.24
C HIS A 139 -17.92 14.60 -31.47
N LEU A 140 -17.86 14.47 -30.14
CA LEU A 140 -16.90 15.18 -29.30
C LEU A 140 -15.54 14.45 -29.17
N GLY A 141 -15.33 13.37 -29.92
CA GLY A 141 -14.10 12.55 -29.84
C GLY A 141 -14.08 11.60 -28.63
N PRO A 142 -13.04 10.74 -28.53
CA PRO A 142 -12.91 9.77 -27.46
C PRO A 142 -12.61 10.43 -26.11
N GLU A 143 -12.98 9.75 -25.03
CA GLU A 143 -12.61 10.08 -23.66
C GLU A 143 -11.33 9.35 -23.27
N ARG A 144 -10.49 9.99 -22.44
CA ARG A 144 -9.27 9.39 -21.91
C ARG A 144 -9.42 9.18 -20.41
N LEU A 145 -9.17 7.97 -19.95
CA LEU A 145 -9.06 7.64 -18.54
C LEU A 145 -7.61 7.32 -18.23
N ARG A 146 -6.96 8.17 -17.43
CA ARG A 146 -5.64 7.90 -16.86
C ARG A 146 -5.82 7.17 -15.53
N LEU A 147 -5.44 5.90 -15.50
CA LEU A 147 -5.39 5.09 -14.29
C LEU A 147 -3.97 5.18 -13.71
N GLU A 148 -3.80 5.97 -12.65
CA GLU A 148 -2.56 6.02 -11.88
C GLU A 148 -2.61 4.93 -10.81
N ILE A 149 -1.64 4.02 -10.83
CA ILE A 149 -1.54 2.91 -9.89
C ILE A 149 -0.36 3.20 -8.97
N LEU A 150 -0.63 3.39 -7.68
CA LEU A 150 0.39 3.50 -6.65
C LEU A 150 0.49 2.19 -5.88
N ASP A 151 1.71 1.68 -5.79
CA ASP A 151 2.06 0.41 -5.19
C ASP A 151 2.92 0.64 -3.94
N TYR A 152 2.39 0.44 -2.73
CA TYR A 152 3.12 0.70 -1.48
C TYR A 152 2.99 -0.45 -0.46
N PRO A 153 3.92 -0.59 0.51
CA PRO A 153 3.89 -1.67 1.51
C PRO A 153 2.67 -1.57 2.44
N GLY A 154 1.93 -2.68 2.64
CA GLY A 154 0.74 -2.68 3.50
C GLY A 154 1.06 -2.52 4.97
N GLU A 155 2.29 -2.86 5.37
CA GLU A 155 2.82 -2.67 6.71
C GLU A 155 2.72 -1.20 7.15
N TRP A 156 2.83 -0.24 6.23
CA TRP A 156 2.74 1.18 6.56
C TRP A 156 1.35 1.58 7.07
N LEU A 157 0.30 0.86 6.69
CA LEU A 157 -1.05 1.11 7.21
C LEU A 157 -1.19 0.73 8.68
N LEU A 158 -0.33 -0.17 9.20
CA LEU A 158 -0.34 -0.55 10.60
C LEU A 158 0.12 0.58 11.52
N ASP A 159 0.81 1.58 10.97
CA ASP A 159 1.33 2.71 11.74
C ASP A 159 0.33 3.87 11.84
N LEU A 160 -0.80 3.78 11.13
CA LEU A 160 -1.87 4.80 11.18
C LEU A 160 -2.34 5.12 12.60
N PRO A 161 -2.62 4.14 13.48
CA PRO A 161 -3.00 4.41 14.86
C PRO A 161 -1.92 5.12 15.66
N MET A 162 -0.63 4.85 15.38
CA MET A 162 0.49 5.48 16.08
C MET A 162 0.49 7.00 15.92
N LEU A 163 -0.08 7.53 14.83
CA LEU A 163 -0.17 8.97 14.59
C LEU A 163 -0.93 9.72 15.68
N ASN A 164 -1.82 9.04 16.42
CA ASN A 164 -2.63 9.62 17.49
C ASN A 164 -2.22 9.11 18.89
N GLN A 165 -1.19 8.27 18.98
CA GLN A 165 -0.69 7.75 20.25
C GLN A 165 0.49 8.59 20.75
N SER A 166 0.62 8.70 22.07
CA SER A 166 1.87 9.12 22.70
C SER A 166 2.88 7.98 22.65
N PHE A 167 4.17 8.30 22.76
CA PHE A 167 5.24 7.29 22.82
C PHE A 167 5.05 6.32 24.00
N GLN A 168 4.58 6.81 25.15
CA GLN A 168 4.25 6.00 26.32
C GLN A 168 3.12 5.00 26.04
N ALA A 169 2.02 5.46 25.44
CA ALA A 169 0.87 4.59 25.14
C ALA A 169 1.24 3.50 24.13
N TRP A 170 1.91 3.91 23.04
CA TRP A 170 2.40 2.97 22.03
C TRP A 170 3.39 1.95 22.62
N SER A 171 4.31 2.39 23.48
CA SER A 171 5.30 1.50 24.11
C SER A 171 4.63 0.45 24.97
N ARG A 172 3.67 0.85 25.82
CA ARG A 172 2.92 -0.07 26.68
C ARG A 172 2.15 -1.12 25.89
N GLU A 173 1.39 -0.70 24.88
CA GLU A 173 0.60 -1.62 24.04
C GLU A 173 1.48 -2.57 23.23
N THR A 174 2.58 -2.06 22.70
CA THR A 174 3.53 -2.85 21.90
C THR A 174 4.25 -3.87 22.77
N LEU A 175 4.73 -3.48 23.96
CA LEU A 175 5.40 -4.41 24.88
C LEU A 175 4.47 -5.47 25.44
N ALA A 176 3.20 -5.13 25.69
CA ALA A 176 2.20 -6.12 26.10
C ALA A 176 2.10 -7.24 25.05
N ARG A 177 1.97 -6.90 23.76
CA ARG A 177 1.95 -7.87 22.66
C ARG A 177 3.27 -8.63 22.52
N LEU A 178 4.41 -7.93 22.60
CA LEU A 178 5.73 -8.56 22.43
C LEU A 178 6.04 -9.63 23.48
N ARG A 179 5.50 -9.48 24.69
CA ARG A 179 5.70 -10.43 25.80
C ARG A 179 4.88 -11.71 25.66
N GLU A 180 3.90 -11.75 24.77
CA GLU A 180 3.09 -12.93 24.50
C GLU A 180 3.76 -13.84 23.46
N ALA A 181 3.57 -15.15 23.59
CA ALA A 181 4.00 -16.09 22.57
C ALA A 181 3.13 -15.94 21.30
N PRO A 182 3.70 -16.11 20.08
CA PRO A 182 5.09 -16.45 19.81
C PRO A 182 6.05 -15.25 19.71
N ARG A 183 5.56 -14.01 19.88
CA ARG A 183 6.40 -12.79 19.77
C ARG A 183 7.54 -12.77 20.76
N SER A 184 7.33 -13.25 21.98
CA SER A 184 8.36 -13.28 23.02
C SER A 184 9.55 -14.16 22.65
N LEU A 185 9.32 -15.22 21.87
CA LEU A 185 10.38 -16.08 21.33
C LEU A 185 11.16 -15.35 20.23
N ALA A 186 10.45 -14.78 19.25
CA ALA A 186 11.05 -14.03 18.15
C ALA A 186 11.85 -12.79 18.61
N CYS A 187 11.37 -12.12 19.65
CA CYS A 187 11.94 -10.88 20.17
C CYS A 187 12.80 -11.09 21.43
N ALA A 188 13.19 -12.33 21.74
CA ALA A 188 13.91 -12.68 22.98
C ALA A 188 15.15 -11.81 23.21
N ALA A 189 15.99 -11.63 22.18
CA ALA A 189 17.21 -10.82 22.28
C ALA A 189 16.94 -9.35 22.63
N PHE A 190 15.86 -8.77 22.11
CA PHE A 190 15.44 -7.41 22.45
C PHE A 190 14.87 -7.36 23.87
N LEU A 191 13.97 -8.29 24.22
CA LEU A 191 13.31 -8.34 25.52
C LEU A 191 14.27 -8.63 26.69
N GLU A 192 15.36 -9.36 26.44
CA GLU A 192 16.42 -9.60 27.44
C GLU A 192 17.23 -8.33 27.74
N GLN A 193 17.46 -7.50 26.72
CA GLN A 193 18.28 -6.28 26.87
C GLN A 193 17.45 -5.09 27.38
N LEU A 194 16.15 -5.07 27.12
CA LEU A 194 15.26 -3.96 27.45
C LEU A 194 15.29 -3.55 28.95
N PRO A 195 15.29 -4.47 29.93
CA PRO A 195 15.34 -4.11 31.36
C PRO A 195 16.61 -3.36 31.78
N THR A 196 17.67 -3.42 30.98
CA THR A 196 18.92 -2.69 31.25
C THR A 196 18.84 -1.21 30.89
N VAL A 197 17.78 -0.79 30.17
CA VAL A 197 17.60 0.56 29.66
C VAL A 197 16.89 1.41 30.70
N GLU A 198 17.65 2.27 31.39
CA GLU A 198 17.07 3.23 32.33
C GLU A 198 16.47 4.43 31.58
N PRO A 199 15.14 4.67 31.67
CA PRO A 199 14.49 5.77 30.95
C PRO A 199 15.04 7.15 31.30
N GLY A 200 15.41 7.36 32.57
CA GLY A 200 15.95 8.62 33.09
C GLY A 200 17.46 8.81 32.92
N ALA A 201 18.19 7.79 32.47
CA ALA A 201 19.63 7.91 32.23
C ALA A 201 19.92 8.78 31.00
N ARG A 202 21.14 9.31 30.90
CA ARG A 202 21.60 10.07 29.73
C ARG A 202 21.53 9.21 28.48
N ALA A 203 20.98 9.76 27.40
CA ALA A 203 20.84 9.03 26.14
C ALA A 203 22.21 8.69 25.53
N GLU A 204 22.43 7.40 25.26
CA GLU A 204 23.63 6.87 24.60
C GLU A 204 23.31 6.43 23.17
N HIS A 205 23.71 7.24 22.20
CA HIS A 205 23.34 7.07 20.80
C HIS A 205 23.58 5.66 20.23
N GLU A 206 24.80 5.14 20.40
CA GLU A 206 25.20 3.82 19.89
C GLU A 206 24.45 2.68 20.57
N ARG A 207 24.14 2.83 21.86
CA ARG A 207 23.34 1.83 22.60
C ARG A 207 21.92 1.77 22.07
N LEU A 208 21.28 2.91 21.85
CA LEU A 208 19.92 2.98 21.31
C LEU A 208 19.85 2.44 19.87
N ARG A 209 20.87 2.72 19.06
CA ARG A 209 20.96 2.17 17.69
C ARG A 209 21.06 0.64 17.70
N ARG A 210 21.85 0.05 18.61
CA ARG A 210 21.94 -1.41 18.77
C ARG A 210 20.61 -2.03 19.21
N LEU A 211 19.95 -1.46 20.21
CA LEU A 211 18.65 -1.93 20.70
C LEU A 211 17.55 -1.82 19.64
N HIS A 212 17.54 -0.75 18.85
CA HIS A 212 16.68 -0.63 17.68
C HIS A 212 16.93 -1.76 16.68
N GLY A 213 18.21 -2.11 16.43
CA GLY A 213 18.57 -3.26 15.59
C GLY A 213 17.95 -4.56 16.10
N LEU A 214 18.13 -4.89 17.39
CA LEU A 214 17.54 -6.08 18.02
C LEU A 214 16.01 -6.09 17.90
N TYR A 215 15.38 -4.93 18.11
CA TYR A 215 13.94 -4.80 17.98
C TYR A 215 13.47 -5.09 16.55
N ARG A 216 14.10 -4.45 15.56
CA ARG A 216 13.81 -4.66 14.14
C ARG A 216 14.01 -6.11 13.71
N ASP A 217 15.09 -6.74 14.17
CA ASP A 217 15.39 -8.14 13.85
C ASP A 217 14.33 -9.07 14.45
N GLY A 218 13.85 -8.79 15.67
CA GLY A 218 12.73 -9.47 16.28
C GLY A 218 11.40 -9.32 15.52
N LEU A 219 11.12 -8.13 14.96
CA LEU A 219 9.96 -7.93 14.07
C LEU A 219 10.07 -8.75 12.79
N HIS A 220 11.27 -8.82 12.20
CA HIS A 220 11.50 -9.68 11.04
C HIS A 220 11.33 -11.17 11.38
N ALA A 221 11.80 -11.63 12.54
CA ALA A 221 11.58 -13.00 13.01
C ALA A 221 10.08 -13.29 13.21
N CYS A 222 9.34 -12.38 13.84
CA CYS A 222 7.87 -12.46 13.96
C CYS A 222 7.19 -12.66 12.60
N GLN A 223 7.58 -11.88 11.59
CA GLN A 223 6.99 -11.95 10.25
C GLN A 223 7.36 -13.25 9.52
N ASN A 224 8.63 -13.66 9.60
CA ASN A 224 9.20 -14.70 8.76
C ASN A 224 9.03 -16.10 9.31
N GLU A 225 9.18 -16.27 10.63
CA GLU A 225 9.16 -17.57 11.30
C GLU A 225 7.75 -17.94 11.79
N TYR A 226 7.01 -16.95 12.27
CA TYR A 226 5.68 -17.15 12.88
C TYR A 226 4.53 -16.62 12.04
N GLY A 227 4.80 -16.01 10.89
CA GLY A 227 3.76 -15.53 9.98
C GLY A 227 2.95 -14.33 10.50
N LEU A 228 3.40 -13.67 11.56
CA LEU A 228 2.69 -12.54 12.17
C LEU A 228 2.63 -11.33 11.23
N ARG A 229 1.59 -10.51 11.41
CA ARG A 229 1.23 -9.37 10.56
C ARG A 229 1.02 -8.09 11.35
N LEU A 230 0.52 -8.14 12.58
CA LEU A 230 0.36 -6.96 13.43
C LEU A 230 1.70 -6.58 14.07
N LEU A 231 2.55 -5.91 13.30
CA LEU A 231 3.91 -5.55 13.67
C LEU A 231 4.11 -4.04 13.46
N GLN A 232 4.53 -3.35 14.53
CA GLN A 232 4.72 -1.91 14.53
C GLN A 232 6.12 -1.54 15.02
N PRO A 233 6.78 -0.53 14.46
CA PRO A 233 6.37 0.23 13.29
C PRO A 233 6.51 -0.60 12.02
N GLY A 234 5.52 -0.56 11.13
CA GLY A 234 5.53 -1.25 9.85
C GLY A 234 6.67 -0.81 8.94
N ARG A 235 7.10 0.46 9.01
CA ARG A 235 8.33 0.90 8.30
C ARG A 235 9.60 0.25 8.81
N PHE A 236 9.62 -0.41 9.97
CA PHE A 236 10.82 -1.16 10.36
C PHE A 236 11.00 -2.43 9.52
N LEU A 237 9.91 -2.96 8.96
CA LEU A 237 9.91 -4.09 8.02
C LEU A 237 10.09 -3.63 6.57
N CYS A 238 9.60 -2.44 6.24
CA CYS A 238 9.70 -1.83 4.91
C CYS A 238 10.12 -0.36 5.03
N PRO A 239 11.42 -0.06 5.19
CA PRO A 239 11.87 1.26 5.64
C PRO A 239 11.91 2.35 4.56
N GLY A 240 11.87 1.97 3.28
CA GLY A 240 11.99 2.91 2.17
C GLY A 240 13.36 3.64 2.17
N PRO A 241 13.44 4.84 1.56
CA PRO A 241 14.72 5.47 1.23
C PRO A 241 15.41 6.16 2.42
N ARG A 242 14.77 6.25 3.59
CA ARG A 242 15.31 6.87 4.82
C ARG A 242 15.58 5.86 5.93
N ALA A 243 15.80 4.60 5.58
CA ALA A 243 16.01 3.50 6.52
C ALA A 243 17.07 3.78 7.60
N ASP A 244 18.15 4.46 7.21
CA ASP A 244 19.29 4.73 8.08
C ASP A 244 19.22 6.07 8.81
N ALA A 245 18.10 6.81 8.68
CA ALA A 245 17.96 8.10 9.33
C ALA A 245 17.85 7.93 10.86
N PRO A 246 18.51 8.76 11.68
CA PRO A 246 18.52 8.58 13.14
C PRO A 246 17.16 8.61 13.82
N PHE A 247 16.15 9.26 13.21
CA PHE A 247 14.79 9.27 13.74
C PHE A 247 14.11 7.90 13.68
N MET A 248 14.63 6.96 12.87
CA MET A 248 14.15 5.58 12.82
C MET A 248 14.60 4.76 14.04
N TRP A 249 15.63 5.20 14.77
CA TRP A 249 16.26 4.41 15.84
C TRP A 249 15.52 4.54 17.17
N PHE A 250 14.24 4.17 17.18
CA PHE A 250 13.43 4.01 18.38
C PHE A 250 12.90 2.58 18.50
N PHE A 251 12.36 2.27 19.68
CA PHE A 251 11.79 0.99 20.07
C PHE A 251 10.89 1.23 21.29
N PRO A 252 9.96 0.32 21.63
CA PRO A 252 9.09 0.55 22.77
C PRO A 252 9.87 0.44 24.09
N LEU A 253 9.57 1.31 25.05
CA LEU A 253 10.30 1.42 26.33
C LEU A 253 9.38 1.14 27.52
N ASP A 254 9.89 0.46 28.55
CA ASP A 254 9.19 0.29 29.83
C ASP A 254 9.24 1.58 30.66
N GLU A 255 8.24 1.78 31.52
CA GLU A 255 8.23 2.84 32.53
C GLU A 255 8.51 4.26 31.97
N VAL A 256 8.00 4.56 30.77
CA VAL A 256 8.15 5.89 30.15
C VAL A 256 7.53 6.95 31.07
N PRO A 257 8.32 7.92 31.58
CA PRO A 257 7.80 8.99 32.42
C PRO A 257 6.85 9.91 31.65
N ASP A 258 5.86 10.51 32.32
CA ASP A 258 4.92 11.45 31.69
C ASP A 258 5.62 12.70 31.12
N HIS A 259 6.71 13.13 31.77
CA HIS A 259 7.49 14.30 31.41
C HIS A 259 8.99 13.97 31.45
N PRO A 260 9.54 13.31 30.41
CA PRO A 260 10.93 12.91 30.40
C PRO A 260 11.85 14.14 30.33
N LEU A 261 12.89 14.16 31.16
CA LEU A 261 13.86 15.26 31.17
C LEU A 261 14.67 15.28 29.87
N ARG A 262 15.01 16.47 29.38
CA ARG A 262 15.83 16.62 28.17
C ARG A 262 17.15 15.85 28.29
N SER A 263 17.62 15.29 27.16
CA SER A 263 18.85 14.48 27.07
C SER A 263 18.79 13.10 27.74
N THR A 264 17.65 12.70 28.30
CA THR A 264 17.44 11.33 28.80
C THR A 264 17.10 10.37 27.66
N THR A 265 17.27 9.07 27.90
CA THR A 265 16.89 8.02 26.95
C THR A 265 15.41 8.11 26.55
N ALA A 266 14.50 8.27 27.53
CA ALA A 266 13.08 8.41 27.26
C ALA A 266 12.77 9.62 26.36
N ALA A 267 13.36 10.79 26.67
CA ALA A 267 13.14 12.01 25.87
C ALA A 267 13.64 11.85 24.42
N LEU A 268 14.80 11.22 24.22
CA LEU A 268 15.33 11.03 22.87
C LEU A 268 14.51 10.01 22.06
N LEU A 269 14.04 8.92 22.68
CA LEU A 269 13.19 7.95 22.00
C LEU A 269 11.82 8.53 21.65
N GLU A 270 11.25 9.34 22.54
CA GLU A 270 10.02 10.09 22.28
C GLU A 270 10.20 11.12 21.14
N GLU A 271 11.29 11.87 21.13
CA GLU A 271 11.62 12.80 20.04
C GLU A 271 11.69 12.07 18.69
N ARG A 272 12.35 10.91 18.64
CA ARG A 272 12.45 10.08 17.42
C ARG A 272 11.09 9.54 16.98
N PHE A 273 10.26 9.10 17.92
CA PHE A 273 8.90 8.64 17.66
C PHE A 273 8.02 9.77 17.07
N GLU A 274 8.09 10.97 17.61
CA GLU A 274 7.35 12.12 17.07
C GLU A 274 7.90 12.57 15.70
N ALA A 275 9.22 12.54 15.51
CA ALA A 275 9.84 12.80 14.21
C ALA A 275 9.43 11.75 13.15
N TYR A 276 9.31 10.48 13.55
CA TYR A 276 8.78 9.40 12.71
C TYR A 276 7.34 9.68 12.27
N LYS A 277 6.46 10.05 13.21
CA LYS A 277 5.07 10.42 12.92
C LYS A 277 5.00 11.63 11.97
N ALA A 278 5.84 12.64 12.17
CA ALA A 278 5.89 13.82 11.30
C ALA A 278 6.35 13.47 9.88
N ASP A 279 7.41 12.66 9.71
CA ASP A 279 7.87 12.20 8.39
C ASP A 279 6.80 11.38 7.67
N MET A 280 6.10 10.50 8.41
CA MET A 280 5.02 9.69 7.85
C MET A 280 3.84 10.55 7.37
N ARG A 281 3.43 11.57 8.15
CA ARG A 281 2.40 12.55 7.75
C ARG A 281 2.77 13.29 6.47
N ALA A 282 3.95 13.90 6.45
CA ALA A 282 4.38 14.72 5.34
C ALA A 282 4.57 13.90 4.04
N ARG A 283 5.29 12.78 4.12
CA ARG A 283 5.76 12.08 2.91
C ARG A 283 4.83 10.99 2.42
N PHE A 284 4.10 10.31 3.30
CA PHE A 284 3.16 9.28 2.88
C PHE A 284 1.73 9.81 2.81
N PHE A 285 1.25 10.44 3.89
CA PHE A 285 -0.16 10.82 3.98
C PHE A 285 -0.54 12.00 3.10
N GLU A 286 0.10 13.15 3.31
CA GLU A 286 -0.23 14.39 2.59
C GLU A 286 0.15 14.30 1.11
N THR A 287 1.23 13.59 0.79
CA THR A 287 1.76 13.49 -0.56
C THR A 287 1.01 12.46 -1.41
N HIS A 288 0.68 11.28 -0.85
CA HIS A 288 0.08 10.17 -1.61
C HIS A 288 -1.31 9.80 -1.10
N PHE A 289 -1.44 9.45 0.18
CA PHE A 289 -2.65 8.83 0.72
C PHE A 289 -3.90 9.69 0.57
N ALA A 290 -3.79 10.99 0.85
CA ALA A 290 -4.90 11.94 0.73
C ALA A 290 -5.42 12.13 -0.71
N ARG A 291 -4.68 11.66 -1.72
CA ARG A 291 -5.00 11.83 -3.14
C ARG A 291 -5.62 10.59 -3.78
N PHE A 292 -5.74 9.47 -3.07
CA PHE A 292 -6.28 8.23 -3.62
C PHE A 292 -7.79 8.30 -3.77
N ASP A 293 -8.29 7.89 -4.93
CA ASP A 293 -9.74 7.78 -5.19
C ASP A 293 -10.27 6.40 -4.79
N ARG A 294 -9.42 5.36 -4.94
CA ARG A 294 -9.77 3.95 -4.75
C ARG A 294 -8.62 3.21 -4.09
N GLN A 295 -8.94 2.26 -3.21
CA GLN A 295 -7.95 1.41 -2.54
C GLN A 295 -8.26 -0.07 -2.75
N ILE A 296 -7.26 -0.86 -3.11
CA ILE A 296 -7.28 -2.33 -3.07
C ILE A 296 -6.33 -2.77 -1.96
N LEU A 297 -6.84 -3.58 -1.02
CA LEU A 297 -6.05 -4.28 -0.02
C LEU A 297 -6.05 -5.78 -0.35
N LEU A 298 -4.89 -6.29 -0.75
CA LEU A 298 -4.67 -7.70 -1.05
C LEU A 298 -4.37 -8.47 0.25
N VAL A 299 -5.02 -9.61 0.43
CA VAL A 299 -4.93 -10.43 1.65
C VAL A 299 -4.63 -11.89 1.28
N ASP A 300 -3.51 -12.40 1.79
CA ASP A 300 -3.16 -13.83 1.68
C ASP A 300 -3.77 -14.62 2.85
N VAL A 301 -5.07 -14.92 2.72
CA VAL A 301 -5.83 -15.67 3.73
C VAL A 301 -5.30 -17.11 3.87
N LEU A 302 -4.86 -17.72 2.77
CA LEU A 302 -4.32 -19.08 2.77
C LEU A 302 -2.99 -19.14 3.52
N GLY A 303 -2.13 -18.14 3.34
CA GLY A 303 -0.88 -18.01 4.08
C GLY A 303 -1.11 -17.85 5.59
N ALA A 304 -2.13 -17.07 5.99
CA ALA A 304 -2.51 -16.92 7.39
C ALA A 304 -3.00 -18.25 7.99
N LEU A 305 -3.88 -18.97 7.29
CA LEU A 305 -4.35 -20.30 7.71
C LEU A 305 -3.20 -21.32 7.84
N HIS A 306 -2.29 -21.34 6.87
CA HIS A 306 -1.15 -22.26 6.86
C HIS A 306 -0.17 -21.99 8.00
N SER A 307 -0.04 -20.73 8.44
CA SER A 307 0.90 -20.32 9.49
C SER A 307 0.41 -20.65 10.90
N GLY A 308 -0.79 -21.24 11.04
CA GLY A 308 -1.35 -21.67 12.32
C GLY A 308 -2.25 -20.63 12.99
N ARG A 309 -2.82 -21.02 14.14
CA ARG A 309 -3.87 -20.26 14.83
C ARG A 309 -3.41 -18.86 15.24
N ASP A 310 -2.22 -18.74 15.82
CA ASP A 310 -1.73 -17.45 16.32
C ASP A 310 -1.53 -16.45 15.18
N ALA A 311 -0.94 -16.90 14.06
CA ALA A 311 -0.78 -16.08 12.86
C ALA A 311 -2.10 -15.66 12.22
N PHE A 312 -3.11 -16.56 12.26
CA PHE A 312 -4.43 -16.27 11.75
C PHE A 312 -5.14 -15.19 12.58
N LEU A 313 -5.19 -15.35 13.91
CA LEU A 313 -5.78 -14.35 14.82
C LEU A 313 -5.03 -13.01 14.76
N ASP A 314 -3.70 -13.07 14.59
CA ASP A 314 -2.89 -11.88 14.41
C ASP A 314 -3.20 -11.13 13.11
N THR A 315 -3.43 -11.88 12.03
CA THR A 315 -3.84 -11.32 10.74
C THR A 315 -5.23 -10.71 10.82
N GLU A 316 -6.16 -11.35 11.53
CA GLU A 316 -7.50 -10.81 11.81
C GLU A 316 -7.41 -9.44 12.52
N GLN A 317 -6.62 -9.34 13.60
CA GLN A 317 -6.41 -8.08 14.31
C GLN A 317 -5.73 -7.01 13.43
N ALA A 318 -4.76 -7.39 12.60
CA ALA A 318 -4.14 -6.47 11.65
C ALA A 318 -5.15 -5.93 10.63
N LEU A 319 -6.01 -6.80 10.10
CA LEU A 319 -7.08 -6.40 9.17
C LEU A 319 -8.12 -5.52 9.86
N ALA A 320 -8.45 -5.80 11.12
CA ALA A 320 -9.34 -4.97 11.95
C ALA A 320 -8.82 -3.55 12.08
N LEU A 321 -7.54 -3.42 12.45
CA LEU A 321 -6.86 -2.15 12.60
C LEU A 321 -6.91 -1.35 11.29
N ILE A 322 -6.53 -1.99 10.18
CA ILE A 322 -6.52 -1.36 8.86
C ILE A 322 -7.93 -0.99 8.42
N ALA A 323 -8.90 -1.89 8.55
CA ALA A 323 -10.29 -1.64 8.20
C ALA A 323 -10.85 -0.45 9.00
N GLY A 324 -10.57 -0.40 10.31
CA GLY A 324 -10.93 0.72 11.18
C GLY A 324 -10.41 2.05 10.64
N CYS A 325 -9.13 2.12 10.26
CA CYS A 325 -8.54 3.33 9.70
C CYS A 325 -9.05 3.70 8.30
N LEU A 326 -9.48 2.72 7.48
CA LEU A 326 -9.93 2.95 6.11
C LEU A 326 -11.44 3.22 5.99
N THR A 327 -12.26 2.74 6.93
CA THR A 327 -13.72 2.85 6.86
C THR A 327 -14.31 3.94 7.76
N TYR A 328 -13.68 4.23 8.89
CA TYR A 328 -14.13 5.33 9.73
C TYR A 328 -13.52 6.62 9.22
N LYS A 329 -14.38 7.60 8.89
CA LYS A 329 -13.99 9.01 8.88
C LYS A 329 -13.79 9.47 10.33
N GLN A 330 -12.83 8.88 11.05
CA GLN A 330 -12.50 9.39 12.39
C GLN A 330 -12.11 10.87 12.25
N ASP A 331 -12.57 11.70 13.17
CA ASP A 331 -11.94 12.99 13.39
C ASP A 331 -10.56 12.71 14.00
N TRP A 332 -9.53 12.51 13.17
CA TRP A 332 -8.12 12.39 13.56
C TRP A 332 -7.55 13.75 14.08
N GLY A 333 -8.38 14.54 14.77
CA GLY A 333 -8.10 15.91 15.17
C GLY A 333 -8.11 16.92 14.00
N SER A 334 -7.94 18.20 14.34
CA SER A 334 -7.98 19.36 13.42
C SER A 334 -6.99 19.35 12.25
N LEU A 335 -6.13 18.33 12.15
CA LEU A 335 -5.16 18.11 11.08
C LEU A 335 -5.75 17.32 9.89
N TRP A 336 -6.93 16.70 10.05
CA TRP A 336 -7.55 15.84 9.04
C TRP A 336 -8.83 16.46 8.43
N SER A 337 -8.91 17.79 8.34
CA SER A 337 -10.07 18.48 7.75
C SER A 337 -10.21 18.30 6.23
N ARG A 338 -9.28 17.58 5.57
CA ARG A 338 -9.47 17.10 4.20
C ARG A 338 -10.14 15.73 4.24
N GLN A 339 -11.43 15.72 3.96
CA GLN A 339 -12.22 14.54 3.61
C GLN A 339 -11.34 13.53 2.85
N SER A 340 -11.14 12.34 3.42
CA SER A 340 -10.42 11.27 2.73
C SER A 340 -11.02 11.07 1.33
N ALA A 341 -10.22 11.25 0.28
CA ALA A 341 -10.67 11.14 -1.11
C ALA A 341 -11.03 9.70 -1.52
N ILE A 342 -10.72 8.71 -0.69
CA ILE A 342 -10.99 7.30 -0.99
C ILE A 342 -12.49 7.05 -0.92
N GLU A 343 -13.16 6.97 -2.07
CA GLU A 343 -14.60 6.72 -2.11
C GLU A 343 -14.92 5.21 -2.03
N ARG A 344 -13.97 4.33 -2.37
CA ARG A 344 -14.16 2.87 -2.32
C ARG A 344 -12.89 2.13 -1.91
N VAL A 345 -13.08 1.14 -1.04
CA VAL A 345 -12.04 0.20 -0.58
C VAL A 345 -12.48 -1.22 -0.95
N ALA A 346 -11.57 -2.01 -1.52
CA ALA A 346 -11.80 -3.42 -1.83
C ALA A 346 -10.78 -4.30 -1.09
N PHE A 347 -11.27 -5.19 -0.24
CA PHE A 347 -10.49 -6.28 0.34
C PHE A 347 -10.54 -7.48 -0.62
N VAL A 348 -9.39 -7.99 -1.01
CA VAL A 348 -9.29 -9.03 -2.07
C VAL A 348 -8.43 -10.19 -1.58
N ALA A 349 -9.03 -11.38 -1.49
CA ALA A 349 -8.30 -12.61 -1.20
C ALA A 349 -7.47 -12.99 -2.42
N THR A 350 -6.16 -13.16 -2.24
CA THR A 350 -5.24 -13.52 -3.33
C THR A 350 -4.98 -15.02 -3.38
N LYS A 351 -4.30 -15.47 -4.45
CA LYS A 351 -3.90 -16.88 -4.66
C LYS A 351 -5.09 -17.85 -4.72
N ALA A 352 -6.24 -17.38 -5.20
CA ALA A 352 -7.46 -18.19 -5.32
C ALA A 352 -7.33 -19.35 -6.33
N ASP A 353 -6.28 -19.35 -7.15
CA ASP A 353 -5.87 -20.48 -8.00
C ASP A 353 -5.37 -21.68 -7.19
N HIS A 354 -4.93 -21.49 -5.94
CA HIS A 354 -4.59 -22.59 -5.02
C HIS A 354 -5.84 -23.27 -4.41
N VAL A 355 -7.04 -22.74 -4.67
CA VAL A 355 -8.30 -23.27 -4.16
C VAL A 355 -9.15 -23.79 -5.31
N PRO A 356 -9.71 -25.01 -5.21
CA PRO A 356 -10.64 -25.53 -6.20
C PRO A 356 -11.79 -24.56 -6.47
N HIS A 357 -12.25 -24.48 -7.72
CA HIS A 357 -13.20 -23.46 -8.16
C HIS A 357 -14.47 -23.38 -7.30
N ASN A 358 -15.03 -24.52 -6.91
CA ASN A 358 -16.22 -24.65 -6.06
C ASN A 358 -16.03 -24.12 -4.61
N HIS A 359 -14.79 -23.94 -4.16
CA HIS A 359 -14.46 -23.43 -2.83
C HIS A 359 -14.03 -21.96 -2.81
N ARG A 360 -13.92 -21.28 -3.96
CA ARG A 360 -13.54 -19.86 -4.02
C ARG A 360 -14.54 -18.96 -3.32
N THR A 361 -15.83 -19.31 -3.32
CA THR A 361 -16.85 -18.59 -2.53
C THR A 361 -16.57 -18.68 -1.02
N ASN A 362 -16.11 -19.83 -0.53
CA ASN A 362 -15.74 -20.00 0.88
C ASN A 362 -14.54 -19.11 1.25
N LEU A 363 -13.56 -18.98 0.35
CA LEU A 363 -12.43 -18.06 0.55
C LEU A 363 -12.90 -16.60 0.65
N CYS A 364 -13.89 -16.20 -0.16
CA CYS A 364 -14.50 -14.88 -0.06
C CYS A 364 -15.28 -14.69 1.26
N HIS A 365 -16.01 -15.70 1.72
CA HIS A 365 -16.72 -15.65 3.01
C HIS A 365 -15.73 -15.56 4.17
N LEU A 366 -14.67 -16.37 4.18
CA LEU A 366 -13.64 -16.30 5.20
C LEU A 366 -12.96 -14.92 5.26
N LEU A 367 -12.64 -14.32 4.11
CA LEU A 367 -12.11 -12.96 4.09
C LEU A 367 -13.12 -11.95 4.65
N ARG A 368 -14.40 -12.11 4.33
CA ARG A 368 -15.46 -11.24 4.87
C ARG A 368 -15.52 -11.36 6.38
N ASP A 369 -15.56 -12.57 6.91
CA ASP A 369 -15.60 -12.83 8.34
C ASP A 369 -14.36 -12.24 9.05
N LEU A 370 -13.17 -12.35 8.45
CA LEU A 370 -11.95 -11.72 8.97
C LEU A 370 -12.00 -10.19 9.00
N VAL A 371 -12.73 -9.57 8.07
CA VAL A 371 -12.85 -8.10 7.98
C VAL A 371 -14.05 -7.59 8.78
N GLU A 372 -15.07 -8.41 9.01
CA GLU A 372 -16.29 -8.08 9.77
C GLU A 372 -16.20 -8.44 11.25
N GLY A 373 -15.63 -9.60 11.62
CA GLY A 373 -15.31 -9.94 13.01
C GLY A 373 -14.31 -8.95 13.63
N ALA A 374 -13.46 -8.40 12.77
CA ALA A 374 -12.61 -7.24 13.00
C ALA A 374 -13.35 -5.94 13.41
N ARG A 375 -14.65 -5.81 13.12
CA ARG A 375 -15.45 -4.59 13.40
C ARG A 375 -16.25 -4.67 14.68
N GLU A 376 -16.49 -5.87 15.23
CA GLU A 376 -17.10 -6.00 16.55
C GLU A 376 -15.99 -5.84 17.61
N PRO A 377 -16.07 -4.81 18.48
CA PRO A 377 -15.25 -4.82 19.67
C PRO A 377 -15.67 -6.06 20.47
N VAL A 378 -14.71 -6.87 20.87
CA VAL A 378 -14.93 -7.83 21.96
C VAL A 378 -15.21 -6.98 23.21
N GLY A 379 -16.49 -6.79 23.50
CA GLY A 379 -17.02 -5.99 24.61
C GLY A 379 -18.50 -6.23 24.80
#